data_AF-A0A5D8QDT2-F1
#
_entry.id   AF-A0A5D8QDT2-F1
#
_cell.length_a   1.000
_cell.length_b   1.000
_cell.length_c   1.000
_cell.angle_alpha   90.00
_cell.angle_beta   90.00
_cell.angle_gamma   90.00
#
_symmetry.space_group_name_H-M   'P 1'
#
loop_
_entity.id
_entity.type
_entity.pdbx_description
1 polymer ?
#
loop_
_entity_poly.entity_id
_entity_poly.type
_entity_poly.pdbx_seq_one_letter_code
_entity_poly.pdbx_strand_id
1 'polypeptide(L)'
;MNKKVKTFVSSALIGGMLLTTGSIVFADSNSTGNSDGQKPVTEQAGEMAPGRKGGQAGFGLFDPAGRGDRAGGQYNIDELTKDLVEQGIITQETADKLTSFMDEKDAERKTEMEKLQNMTEEERKAYLENKKSSETDTKSDFWSEAVDEGILTQEQVDSIKAYIEKQAETQRQQQQKEELDNLVSAGLITQEQEEKIIEYYNNQEEARKAEMEKIKDMTEEERKAYLESQRDSNSGTKLDPMKGLVEAGILTQEEADAISKYLQEQMEAKMEQAQAARQEEIEKQLDSLVSAGTITQDQKEKILAYLNEQEETRKAEMEKIKNMTEEERKAYLESKKDTKPEDGTSVTPLQKLVDDGTLTQDQAQAVVKALFPNVEKNTSN
;
A
#
# COMPACT_ATOMS: atom_id res chain seq x y z
N MET A 1 36.27 54.40 -11.76
CA MET A 1 35.54 53.91 -10.56
C MET A 1 34.71 52.71 -10.97
N ASN A 2 35.26 51.49 -10.82
CA ASN A 2 34.57 50.24 -11.17
C ASN A 2 33.94 49.66 -9.90
N LYS A 3 32.61 49.62 -9.84
CA LYS A 3 31.87 48.93 -8.78
C LYS A 3 31.80 47.44 -9.12
N LYS A 4 32.44 46.62 -8.27
CA LYS A 4 32.32 45.15 -8.32
C LYS A 4 30.95 44.75 -7.80
N VAL A 5 30.12 44.17 -8.67
CA VAL A 5 28.92 43.43 -8.28
C VAL A 5 29.38 42.08 -7.72
N LYS A 6 29.05 41.79 -6.47
CA LYS A 6 29.24 40.46 -5.87
C LYS A 6 28.00 39.64 -6.20
N THR A 7 28.16 38.63 -7.05
CA THR A 7 27.15 37.61 -7.30
C THR A 7 27.04 36.73 -6.06
N PHE A 8 25.87 36.72 -5.43
CA PHE A 8 25.53 35.76 -4.38
C PHE A 8 25.14 34.45 -5.08
N VAL A 9 25.94 33.40 -4.89
CA VAL A 9 25.56 32.03 -5.26
C VAL A 9 24.85 31.46 -4.03
N SER A 10 23.52 31.51 -4.02
CA SER A 10 22.71 30.82 -3.02
C SER A 10 22.64 29.34 -3.40
N SER A 11 23.51 28.53 -2.81
CA SER A 11 23.44 27.08 -2.86
C SER A 11 22.24 26.60 -2.02
N ALA A 12 21.08 26.45 -2.66
CA ALA A 12 19.97 25.71 -2.09
C ALA A 12 20.26 24.20 -2.23
N LEU A 13 20.69 23.58 -1.12
CA LEU A 13 20.67 22.13 -0.96
C LEU A 13 19.21 21.71 -0.79
N ILE A 14 18.55 21.40 -1.90
CA ILE A 14 17.21 20.82 -1.89
C ILE A 14 17.41 19.32 -1.65
N GLY A 15 17.21 18.87 -0.42
CA GLY A 15 17.19 17.45 -0.07
C GLY A 15 15.93 16.81 -0.66
N GLY A 16 16.12 15.93 -1.64
CA GLY A 16 15.05 15.11 -2.20
C GLY A 16 14.55 14.14 -1.12
N MET A 17 13.24 14.14 -0.88
CA MET A 17 12.59 13.21 0.06
C MET A 17 11.69 12.24 -0.72
N LEU A 18 11.90 10.95 -0.48
CA LEU A 18 11.07 9.84 -0.96
C LEU A 18 9.64 9.94 -0.39
N LEU A 19 8.72 10.51 -1.15
CA LEU A 19 7.29 10.45 -0.88
C LEU A 19 6.72 9.12 -1.39
N THR A 20 6.67 8.11 -0.53
CA THR A 20 5.81 6.95 -0.73
C THR A 20 4.37 7.35 -0.38
N THR A 21 3.53 7.54 -1.39
CA THR A 21 2.08 7.55 -1.22
C THR A 21 1.61 6.12 -0.94
N GLY A 22 1.65 5.73 0.34
CA GLY A 22 1.19 4.42 0.77
C GLY A 22 1.45 4.18 2.25
N SER A 23 0.37 4.01 3.01
CA SER A 23 0.31 3.46 4.38
C SER A 23 1.25 4.08 5.41
N ILE A 24 0.70 4.93 6.29
CA ILE A 24 1.34 5.34 7.53
C ILE A 24 1.68 4.08 8.36
N VAL A 25 2.96 3.73 8.42
CA VAL A 25 3.52 2.80 9.41
C VAL A 25 4.57 3.60 10.18
N PHE A 26 4.28 3.91 11.45
CA PHE A 26 5.23 4.58 12.34
C PHE A 26 6.17 3.55 12.96
N ALA A 27 7.46 3.66 12.64
CA ALA A 27 8.53 2.97 13.35
C ALA A 27 9.14 3.92 14.39
N ASP A 28 9.36 3.37 15.58
CA ASP A 28 9.85 3.98 16.80
C ASP A 28 11.29 4.54 16.68
N SER A 29 11.55 5.70 17.28
CA SER A 29 12.91 6.11 17.63
C SER A 29 12.86 7.01 18.86
N ASN A 30 13.37 6.50 19.99
CA ASN A 30 13.70 7.33 21.13
C ASN A 30 15.22 7.30 21.36
N SER A 31 15.84 8.48 21.30
CA SER A 31 17.22 8.73 21.69
C SER A 31 17.24 9.95 22.58
N THR A 32 17.37 9.73 23.90
CA THR A 32 18.30 10.48 24.75
C THR A 32 18.41 9.79 26.11
N GLY A 33 19.65 9.56 26.53
CA GLY A 33 19.95 8.92 27.80
C GLY A 33 19.90 9.87 28.99
N ASN A 34 19.70 9.29 30.17
CA ASN A 34 20.48 9.66 31.33
C ASN A 34 20.71 8.46 32.24
N SER A 35 21.89 8.45 32.82
CA SER A 35 22.49 7.46 33.72
C SER A 35 21.76 7.34 35.06
N ASP A 36 21.48 6.13 35.52
CA ASP A 36 21.98 5.64 36.81
C ASP A 36 21.79 4.13 36.97
N GLY A 37 22.74 3.51 37.67
CA GLY A 37 23.09 2.11 37.48
C GLY A 37 22.19 1.06 38.13
N GLN A 38 22.00 -0.04 37.40
CA GLN A 38 21.98 -1.38 37.97
C GLN A 38 22.37 -2.41 36.89
N LYS A 39 23.41 -3.21 37.19
CA LYS A 39 23.87 -4.36 36.39
C LYS A 39 23.14 -5.65 36.83
N PRO A 40 23.17 -6.72 36.02
CA PRO A 40 21.96 -7.33 35.47
C PRO A 40 21.56 -8.64 36.15
N VAL A 41 20.29 -9.03 36.01
CA VAL A 41 19.86 -10.43 36.15
C VAL A 41 19.77 -11.03 34.76
N THR A 42 20.51 -12.11 34.57
CA THR A 42 20.57 -12.95 33.38
C THR A 42 19.38 -13.90 33.42
N GLU A 43 18.50 -13.88 32.43
CA GLU A 43 17.68 -15.05 32.13
C GLU A 43 17.24 -15.09 30.66
N GLN A 44 17.65 -16.19 30.02
CA GLN A 44 17.16 -16.82 28.80
C GLN A 44 16.80 -15.96 27.59
N ALA A 45 17.78 -15.89 26.70
CA ALA A 45 17.60 -15.69 25.27
C ALA A 45 16.63 -16.74 24.68
N GLY A 46 15.39 -16.32 24.42
CA GLY A 46 14.61 -16.86 23.32
C GLY A 46 15.06 -16.16 22.04
N GLU A 47 15.64 -16.91 21.11
CA GLU A 47 16.02 -16.44 19.79
C GLU A 47 14.79 -15.88 19.06
N MET A 48 14.62 -14.56 19.10
CA MET A 48 13.69 -13.87 18.20
C MET A 48 14.32 -13.84 16.82
N ALA A 49 13.67 -14.53 15.88
CA ALA A 49 13.99 -14.49 14.46
C ALA A 49 14.12 -13.03 13.99
N PRO A 50 15.21 -12.66 13.27
CA PRO A 50 15.44 -11.29 12.86
C PRO A 50 14.34 -10.84 11.90
N GLY A 51 13.83 -9.64 12.18
CA GLY A 51 12.68 -9.04 11.52
C GLY A 51 12.73 -9.07 10.00
N ARG A 52 11.52 -9.12 9.41
CA ARG A 52 11.26 -8.82 8.00
C ARG A 52 11.85 -7.45 7.65
N LYS A 53 13.12 -7.43 7.23
CA LYS A 53 13.71 -6.31 6.51
C LYS A 53 12.90 -6.11 5.24
N GLY A 54 12.55 -4.85 4.96
CA GLY A 54 12.02 -4.42 3.68
C GLY A 54 12.91 -4.96 2.55
N GLY A 55 12.40 -5.98 1.88
CA GLY A 55 12.94 -6.42 0.61
C GLY A 55 12.50 -5.41 -0.43
N GLN A 56 13.48 -4.83 -1.10
CA GLN A 56 13.42 -4.16 -2.39
C GLN A 56 12.10 -4.42 -3.12
N ALA A 57 11.37 -3.33 -3.40
CA ALA A 57 10.23 -3.31 -4.30
C ALA A 57 10.60 -4.03 -5.59
N GLY A 58 10.23 -5.30 -5.70
CA GLY A 58 10.04 -5.92 -7.00
C GLY A 58 8.88 -5.16 -7.63
N PHE A 59 9.14 -4.54 -8.77
CA PHE A 59 8.11 -4.04 -9.68
C PHE A 59 7.08 -5.16 -9.89
N GLY A 60 6.00 -5.14 -9.10
CA GLY A 60 4.90 -6.08 -9.16
C GLY A 60 4.01 -5.78 -10.35
N LEU A 61 4.59 -5.88 -11.55
CA LEU A 61 3.93 -5.61 -12.82
C LEU A 61 2.82 -6.63 -13.12
N PHE A 62 2.84 -7.81 -12.49
CA PHE A 62 1.87 -8.88 -12.75
C PHE A 62 1.43 -9.59 -11.46
N ASP A 63 0.41 -9.03 -10.81
CA ASP A 63 -0.45 -9.77 -9.90
C ASP A 63 -1.68 -10.27 -10.67
N PRO A 64 -1.74 -11.56 -11.03
CA PRO A 64 -2.83 -12.13 -11.83
C PRO A 64 -4.05 -12.45 -10.95
N ALA A 65 -3.96 -12.23 -9.63
CA ALA A 65 -5.00 -12.61 -8.69
C ALA A 65 -6.07 -11.54 -8.48
N GLY A 66 -6.23 -10.56 -9.39
CA GLY A 66 -7.41 -9.68 -9.47
C GLY A 66 -8.00 -9.27 -8.12
N ARG A 67 -7.16 -8.75 -7.22
CA ARG A 67 -7.55 -8.47 -5.82
C ARG A 67 -7.23 -7.04 -5.43
N GLY A 68 -8.31 -6.25 -5.42
CA GLY A 68 -8.56 -5.16 -4.48
C GLY A 68 -7.87 -3.85 -4.83
N ASP A 69 -8.67 -2.91 -5.37
CA ASP A 69 -8.52 -1.46 -5.26
C ASP A 69 -7.10 -0.93 -5.46
N ARG A 70 -6.69 -0.70 -6.72
CA ARG A 70 -5.33 -0.24 -7.03
C ARG A 70 -5.32 1.08 -7.79
N ALA A 71 -5.20 2.16 -7.03
CA ALA A 71 -4.67 3.45 -7.50
C ALA A 71 -3.14 3.37 -7.70
N GLY A 72 -2.68 2.35 -8.43
CA GLY A 72 -1.27 2.11 -8.77
C GLY A 72 -1.22 1.24 -10.00
N GLY A 73 -0.98 1.86 -11.16
CA GLY A 73 -1.10 1.30 -12.49
C GLY A 73 -0.47 -0.08 -12.63
N GLN A 74 -1.32 -1.10 -12.60
CA GLN A 74 -0.97 -2.45 -12.98
C GLN A 74 -1.46 -2.61 -14.42
N TYR A 75 -0.54 -2.60 -15.38
CA TYR A 75 -0.92 -2.77 -16.77
C TYR A 75 -1.45 -4.18 -16.97
N ASN A 76 -2.65 -4.29 -17.52
CA ASN A 76 -3.08 -5.55 -18.11
C ASN A 76 -2.08 -5.89 -19.22
N ILE A 77 -1.45 -7.08 -19.19
CA ILE A 77 -0.44 -7.46 -20.19
C ILE A 77 -0.98 -7.36 -21.61
N ASP A 78 -2.27 -7.64 -21.80
CA ASP A 78 -2.91 -7.59 -23.11
C ASP A 78 -3.04 -6.16 -23.62
N GLU A 79 -3.19 -5.20 -22.73
CA GLU A 79 -3.23 -3.78 -23.06
C GLU A 79 -1.82 -3.25 -23.27
N LEU A 80 -0.88 -3.63 -22.39
CA LEU A 80 0.52 -3.28 -22.51
C LEU A 80 1.14 -3.79 -23.81
N THR A 81 0.92 -5.06 -24.17
CA THR A 81 1.49 -5.63 -25.39
C THR A 81 0.92 -4.98 -26.65
N LYS A 82 -0.38 -4.63 -26.67
CA LYS A 82 -0.97 -3.83 -27.75
C LYS A 82 -0.28 -2.48 -27.88
N ASP A 83 -0.15 -1.75 -26.77
CA ASP A 83 0.51 -0.46 -26.74
C ASP A 83 1.98 -0.56 -27.21
N LEU A 84 2.71 -1.59 -26.77
CA LEU A 84 4.09 -1.82 -27.18
C LEU A 84 4.23 -2.15 -28.67
N VAL A 85 3.25 -2.85 -29.26
CA VAL A 85 3.18 -3.09 -30.71
C VAL A 85 2.89 -1.79 -31.46
N GLU A 86 1.94 -0.99 -30.98
CA GLU A 86 1.61 0.32 -31.58
C GLU A 86 2.80 1.29 -31.53
N GLN A 87 3.58 1.28 -30.46
CA GLN A 87 4.83 2.04 -30.34
C GLN A 87 6.00 1.43 -31.13
N GLY A 88 5.83 0.24 -31.73
CA GLY A 88 6.87 -0.47 -32.47
C GLY A 88 8.03 -0.97 -31.62
N ILE A 89 7.85 -1.08 -30.29
CA ILE A 89 8.85 -1.60 -29.36
C ILE A 89 8.98 -3.11 -29.52
N ILE A 90 7.86 -3.78 -29.77
CA ILE A 90 7.80 -5.22 -30.07
C ILE A 90 6.99 -5.47 -31.33
N THR A 91 7.12 -6.67 -31.90
CA THR A 91 6.28 -7.12 -33.00
C THR A 91 5.01 -7.78 -32.47
N GLN A 92 3.98 -7.92 -33.31
CA GLN A 92 2.78 -8.68 -32.94
C GLN A 92 3.12 -10.13 -32.58
N GLU A 93 4.06 -10.76 -33.30
CA GLU A 93 4.51 -12.12 -32.98
C GLU A 93 5.16 -12.19 -31.58
N THR A 94 5.95 -11.19 -31.21
CA THR A 94 6.55 -11.07 -29.88
C THR A 94 5.48 -10.84 -28.80
N ALA A 95 4.48 -10.01 -29.07
CA ALA A 95 3.34 -9.79 -28.18
C ALA A 95 2.58 -11.09 -27.90
N ASP A 96 2.25 -11.85 -28.95
CA ASP A 96 1.52 -13.12 -28.81
C ASP A 96 2.32 -14.15 -28.00
N LYS A 97 3.64 -14.20 -28.17
CA LYS A 97 4.53 -15.05 -27.36
C LYS A 97 4.59 -14.60 -25.90
N LEU A 98 4.62 -13.30 -25.63
CA LEU A 98 4.62 -12.77 -24.26
C LEU A 98 3.32 -13.08 -23.53
N THR A 99 2.16 -12.92 -24.18
CA THR A 99 0.87 -13.29 -23.59
C THR A 99 0.84 -14.79 -23.27
N SER A 100 1.26 -15.64 -24.21
CA SER A 100 1.30 -17.10 -23.99
C SER A 100 2.24 -17.48 -22.83
N PHE A 101 3.40 -16.84 -22.77
CA PHE A 101 4.39 -17.04 -21.70
C PHE A 101 3.84 -16.61 -20.33
N MET A 102 3.10 -15.50 -20.28
CA MET A 102 2.45 -15.06 -19.06
C MET A 102 1.33 -16.00 -18.60
N ASP A 103 0.50 -16.49 -19.52
CA ASP A 103 -0.55 -17.46 -19.22
C ASP A 103 0.02 -18.77 -18.63
N GLU A 104 1.16 -19.22 -19.16
CA GLU A 104 1.89 -20.38 -18.63
C GLU A 104 2.38 -20.11 -17.21
N LYS A 105 3.04 -18.97 -16.97
CA LYS A 105 3.50 -18.57 -15.63
C LYS A 105 2.36 -18.40 -14.64
N ASP A 106 1.20 -17.92 -15.08
CA ASP A 106 0.01 -17.80 -14.26
C ASP A 106 -0.58 -19.16 -13.90
N ALA A 107 -0.60 -20.11 -14.83
CA ALA A 107 -1.00 -21.48 -14.57
C ALA A 107 -0.04 -22.19 -13.59
N GLU A 108 1.26 -21.98 -13.72
CA GLU A 108 2.27 -22.47 -12.78
C GLU A 108 2.06 -21.89 -11.38
N ARG A 109 1.93 -20.56 -11.27
CA ARG A 109 1.67 -19.87 -9.99
C ARG A 109 0.37 -20.34 -9.36
N LYS A 110 -0.69 -20.53 -10.14
CA LYS A 110 -1.97 -21.05 -9.64
C LYS A 110 -1.82 -22.46 -9.08
N THR A 111 -1.12 -23.34 -9.79
CA THR A 111 -0.84 -24.71 -9.34
C THR A 111 0.01 -24.71 -8.07
N GLU A 112 1.00 -23.83 -7.99
CA GLU A 112 1.81 -23.66 -6.79
C GLU A 112 0.96 -23.15 -5.61
N MET A 113 0.09 -22.17 -5.84
CA MET A 113 -0.82 -21.67 -4.82
C MET A 113 -1.80 -22.73 -4.32
N GLU A 114 -2.32 -23.59 -5.20
CA GLU A 114 -3.17 -24.72 -4.82
C GLU A 114 -2.40 -25.73 -3.96
N LYS A 115 -1.12 -26.01 -4.27
CA LYS A 115 -0.26 -26.85 -3.42
C LYS A 115 -0.07 -26.21 -2.04
N LEU A 116 0.24 -24.92 -1.97
CA LEU A 116 0.43 -24.21 -0.69
C LEU A 116 -0.84 -24.15 0.15
N GLN A 117 -2.01 -24.06 -0.49
CA GLN A 117 -3.32 -24.09 0.19
C GLN A 117 -3.60 -25.43 0.84
N ASN A 118 -3.14 -26.53 0.22
CA ASN A 118 -3.36 -27.89 0.72
C ASN A 118 -2.28 -28.37 1.72
N MET A 119 -1.22 -27.58 1.94
CA MET A 119 -0.16 -27.86 2.93
C MET A 119 -0.49 -27.27 4.30
N THR A 120 -0.04 -27.95 5.37
CA THR A 120 -0.07 -27.39 6.73
C THR A 120 0.86 -26.18 6.86
N GLU A 121 0.74 -25.39 7.93
CA GLU A 121 1.61 -24.23 8.15
C GLU A 121 3.10 -24.62 8.27
N GLU A 122 3.38 -25.76 8.91
CA GLU A 122 4.72 -26.31 9.08
C GLU A 122 5.30 -26.82 7.75
N GLU A 123 4.48 -27.51 6.95
CA GLU A 123 4.85 -27.97 5.60
C GLU A 123 5.08 -26.80 4.65
N ARG A 124 4.21 -25.79 4.70
CA ARG A 124 4.32 -24.56 3.91
C ARG A 124 5.60 -23.81 4.26
N LYS A 125 5.91 -23.68 5.55
CA LYS A 125 7.15 -23.05 6.03
C LYS A 125 8.38 -23.80 5.52
N ALA A 126 8.41 -25.13 5.67
CA ALA A 126 9.50 -25.95 5.16
C ALA A 126 9.65 -25.89 3.63
N TYR A 127 8.54 -25.88 2.88
CA TYR A 127 8.54 -25.74 1.43
C TYR A 127 9.13 -24.40 0.97
N LEU A 128 8.70 -23.29 1.59
CA LEU A 128 9.20 -21.95 1.27
C LEU A 128 10.67 -21.76 1.66
N GLU A 129 11.09 -22.32 2.79
CA GLU A 129 12.47 -22.25 3.26
C GLU A 129 13.42 -23.06 2.35
N ASN A 130 12.97 -24.24 1.89
CA ASN A 130 13.70 -25.04 0.90
C ASN A 130 13.81 -24.31 -0.45
N LYS A 131 12.70 -23.76 -0.97
CA LYS A 131 12.68 -22.99 -2.23
C LYS A 131 13.59 -21.76 -2.17
N LYS A 132 13.59 -21.05 -1.05
CA LYS A 132 14.45 -19.89 -0.80
C LYS A 132 15.93 -20.27 -0.73
N SER A 133 16.27 -21.50 -0.33
CA SER A 133 17.65 -21.99 -0.27
C SER A 133 18.17 -22.53 -1.61
N SER A 134 17.29 -22.96 -2.51
CA SER A 134 17.64 -23.43 -3.85
C SER A 134 17.77 -22.30 -4.88
N GLU A 135 17.17 -21.14 -4.63
CA GLU A 135 17.32 -19.93 -5.44
C GLU A 135 18.49 -19.07 -4.94
N THR A 136 19.71 -19.43 -5.34
CA THR A 136 20.88 -18.57 -5.15
C THR A 136 20.80 -17.33 -6.05
N ASP A 137 20.77 -16.15 -5.42
CA ASP A 137 21.22 -14.80 -5.84
C ASP A 137 20.71 -14.11 -7.12
N THR A 138 19.95 -14.75 -8.02
CA THR A 138 19.30 -14.03 -9.12
C THR A 138 17.81 -14.29 -9.12
N LYS A 139 17.07 -13.44 -8.40
CA LYS A 139 15.63 -13.35 -8.53
C LYS A 139 15.32 -12.85 -9.94
N SER A 140 15.21 -13.76 -10.92
CA SER A 140 14.92 -13.43 -12.31
C SER A 140 13.55 -12.73 -12.35
N ASP A 141 13.50 -11.51 -12.88
CA ASP A 141 12.22 -10.83 -13.10
C ASP A 141 11.56 -11.42 -14.37
N PHE A 142 10.25 -11.24 -14.53
CA PHE A 142 9.50 -11.76 -15.69
C PHE A 142 10.17 -11.38 -17.02
N TRP A 143 10.75 -10.18 -17.10
CA TRP A 143 11.42 -9.68 -18.29
C TRP A 143 12.75 -10.38 -18.54
N SER A 144 13.53 -10.68 -17.50
CA SER A 144 14.74 -11.50 -17.57
C SER A 144 14.42 -12.92 -18.03
N GLU A 145 13.38 -13.56 -17.48
CA GLU A 145 12.95 -14.88 -17.93
C GLU A 145 12.50 -14.86 -19.40
N ALA A 146 11.78 -13.82 -19.83
CA ALA A 146 11.39 -13.66 -21.24
C ALA A 146 12.59 -13.45 -22.18
N VAL A 147 13.69 -12.89 -21.69
CA VAL A 147 14.96 -12.80 -22.44
C VAL A 147 15.65 -14.16 -22.50
N ASP A 148 15.68 -14.91 -21.39
CA ASP A 148 16.26 -16.25 -21.34
C ASP A 148 15.53 -17.23 -22.27
N GLU A 149 14.21 -17.12 -22.38
CA GLU A 149 13.38 -17.88 -23.33
C GLU A 149 13.49 -17.36 -24.78
N GLY A 150 14.26 -16.30 -25.01
CA GLY A 150 14.47 -15.71 -26.34
C GLY A 150 13.21 -15.06 -26.93
N ILE A 151 12.21 -14.76 -26.11
CA ILE A 151 10.99 -14.04 -26.52
C ILE A 151 11.32 -12.56 -26.73
N LEU A 152 12.14 -12.01 -25.85
CA LEU A 152 12.61 -10.62 -25.88
C LEU A 152 14.13 -10.54 -26.01
N THR A 153 14.59 -9.43 -26.58
CA THR A 153 15.98 -8.99 -26.45
C THR A 153 16.13 -8.05 -25.26
N GLN A 154 17.36 -7.91 -24.73
CA GLN A 154 17.63 -6.96 -23.65
C GLN A 154 17.27 -5.52 -24.05
N GLU A 155 17.52 -5.13 -25.30
CA GLU A 155 17.15 -3.80 -25.81
C GLU A 155 15.64 -3.56 -25.82
N GLN A 156 14.85 -4.59 -26.13
CA GLN A 156 13.39 -4.52 -26.03
C GLN A 156 12.96 -4.41 -24.58
N VAL A 157 13.54 -5.18 -23.66
CA VAL A 157 13.25 -5.06 -22.22
C VAL A 157 13.53 -3.65 -21.71
N ASP A 158 14.67 -3.06 -22.06
CA ASP A 158 15.02 -1.71 -21.64
C ASP A 158 14.03 -0.67 -22.20
N SER A 159 13.62 -0.84 -23.47
CA SER A 159 12.61 0.01 -24.11
C SER A 159 11.23 -0.14 -23.48
N ILE A 160 10.83 -1.35 -23.11
CA ILE A 160 9.58 -1.64 -22.39
C ILE A 160 9.60 -0.99 -21.01
N LYS A 161 10.70 -1.14 -20.26
CA LYS A 161 10.87 -0.52 -18.93
C LYS A 161 10.75 1.01 -19.02
N ALA A 162 11.42 1.63 -19.99
CA ALA A 162 11.32 3.07 -20.23
C ALA A 162 9.90 3.51 -20.64
N TYR A 163 9.22 2.72 -21.47
CA TYR A 163 7.82 2.99 -21.85
C TYR A 163 6.87 2.95 -20.65
N ILE A 164 6.96 1.90 -19.83
CA ILE A 164 6.14 1.73 -18.62
C ILE A 164 6.39 2.88 -17.63
N GLU A 165 7.65 3.25 -17.42
CA GLU A 165 8.02 4.36 -16.54
C GLU A 165 7.42 5.68 -17.01
N LYS A 166 7.52 5.97 -18.32
CA LYS A 166 6.95 7.17 -18.94
C LYS A 166 5.42 7.20 -18.84
N GLN A 167 4.76 6.07 -19.06
CA GLN A 167 3.30 5.99 -18.93
C GLN A 167 2.87 6.19 -17.48
N ALA A 168 3.58 5.58 -16.52
CA ALA A 168 3.31 5.77 -15.11
C ALA A 168 3.53 7.23 -14.68
N GLU A 169 4.54 7.91 -15.22
CA GLU A 169 4.77 9.34 -15.00
C GLU A 169 3.63 10.19 -15.57
N THR A 170 3.21 9.90 -16.79
CA THR A 170 2.10 10.61 -17.46
C THR A 170 0.80 10.48 -16.65
N GLN A 171 0.46 9.27 -16.20
CA GLN A 171 -0.72 9.02 -15.36
C GLN A 171 -0.63 9.75 -14.02
N ARG A 172 0.53 9.72 -13.35
CA ARG A 172 0.72 10.47 -12.09
C ARG A 172 0.52 11.97 -12.30
N GLN A 173 1.11 12.54 -13.35
CA GLN A 173 0.97 13.96 -13.67
C GLN A 173 -0.47 14.35 -13.98
N GLN A 174 -1.19 13.50 -14.72
CA GLN A 174 -2.61 13.72 -14.99
C GLN A 174 -3.44 13.69 -13.71
N GLN A 175 -3.26 12.68 -12.85
CA GLN A 175 -3.98 12.59 -11.57
C GLN A 175 -3.69 13.80 -10.67
N GLN A 176 -2.42 14.18 -10.55
CA GLN A 176 -2.03 15.38 -9.80
C GLN A 176 -2.71 16.63 -10.35
N LYS A 177 -2.75 16.77 -11.68
CA LYS A 177 -3.42 17.90 -12.31
C LYS A 177 -4.92 17.91 -12.00
N GLU A 178 -5.60 16.78 -12.16
CA GLU A 178 -7.04 16.66 -11.87
C GLU A 178 -7.35 16.98 -10.39
N GLU A 179 -6.50 16.55 -9.46
CA GLU A 179 -6.63 16.88 -8.05
C GLU A 179 -6.48 18.40 -7.80
N LEU A 180 -5.51 19.06 -8.45
CA LEU A 180 -5.32 20.50 -8.32
C LEU A 180 -6.42 21.31 -9.00
N ASP A 181 -6.91 20.88 -10.18
CA ASP A 181 -8.06 21.48 -10.87
C ASP A 181 -9.31 21.53 -9.95
N ASN A 182 -9.49 20.49 -9.12
CA ASN A 182 -10.56 20.46 -8.12
C ASN A 182 -10.34 21.50 -7.02
N LEU A 183 -9.11 21.71 -6.56
CA LEU A 183 -8.79 22.75 -5.57
C LEU A 183 -8.96 24.16 -6.15
N VAL A 184 -8.61 24.37 -7.42
CA VAL A 184 -8.87 25.63 -8.15
C VAL A 184 -10.38 25.86 -8.26
N SER A 185 -11.13 24.83 -8.65
CA SER A 185 -12.59 24.91 -8.79
C SER A 185 -13.28 25.18 -7.45
N ALA A 186 -12.74 24.67 -6.35
CA ALA A 186 -13.17 24.97 -4.98
C ALA A 186 -12.75 26.38 -4.50
N GLY A 187 -11.94 27.09 -5.27
CA GLY A 187 -11.43 28.43 -4.92
C GLY A 187 -10.41 28.42 -3.78
N LEU A 188 -9.79 27.27 -3.50
CA LEU A 188 -8.80 27.12 -2.43
C LEU A 188 -7.40 27.54 -2.88
N ILE A 189 -7.14 27.46 -4.19
CA ILE A 189 -5.93 27.94 -4.84
C ILE A 189 -6.31 28.64 -6.16
N THR A 190 -5.39 29.44 -6.68
CA THR A 190 -5.48 30.07 -8.00
C THR A 190 -4.86 29.19 -9.09
N GLN A 191 -5.19 29.45 -10.35
CA GLN A 191 -4.53 28.79 -11.49
C GLN A 191 -3.01 29.02 -11.50
N GLU A 192 -2.55 30.22 -11.12
CA GLU A 192 -1.11 30.51 -11.01
C GLU A 192 -0.44 29.67 -9.91
N GLN A 193 -1.15 29.41 -8.80
CA GLN A 193 -0.65 28.53 -7.74
C GLN A 193 -0.64 27.07 -8.18
N GLU A 194 -1.67 26.58 -8.88
CA GLU A 194 -1.69 25.24 -9.48
C GLU A 194 -0.43 25.00 -10.34
N GLU A 195 -0.13 25.91 -11.27
CA GLU A 195 1.04 25.79 -12.15
C GLU A 195 2.36 25.72 -11.35
N LYS A 196 2.50 26.57 -10.32
CA LYS A 196 3.69 26.55 -9.43
C LYS A 196 3.80 25.29 -8.60
N ILE A 197 2.67 24.73 -8.16
CA ILE A 197 2.64 23.45 -7.42
C ILE A 197 3.10 22.31 -8.35
N ILE A 198 2.61 22.27 -9.59
CA ILE A 198 3.04 21.29 -10.59
C ILE A 198 4.55 21.41 -10.85
N GLU A 199 5.05 22.63 -11.08
CA GLU A 199 6.48 22.88 -11.28
C GLU A 199 7.31 22.45 -10.06
N TYR A 200 6.84 22.75 -8.84
CA TYR A 200 7.50 22.34 -7.61
C TYR A 200 7.64 20.81 -7.52
N TYR A 201 6.57 20.06 -7.76
CA TYR A 201 6.63 18.59 -7.70
C TYR A 201 7.43 17.98 -8.83
N ASN A 202 7.39 18.53 -10.04
CA ASN A 202 8.23 18.07 -11.15
C ASN A 202 9.72 18.25 -10.84
N ASN A 203 10.10 19.39 -10.24
CA ASN A 203 11.49 19.63 -9.82
C ASN A 203 11.94 18.64 -8.71
N GLN A 204 11.05 18.30 -7.77
CA GLN A 204 11.33 17.29 -6.76
C GLN A 204 11.49 15.89 -7.36
N GLU A 205 10.66 15.53 -8.34
CA GLU A 205 10.73 14.25 -9.04
C GLU A 205 12.04 14.10 -9.83
N GLU A 206 12.48 15.15 -10.54
CA GLU A 206 13.76 15.14 -11.26
C GLU A 206 14.96 15.01 -10.30
N ALA A 207 14.91 15.69 -9.15
CA ALA A 207 15.91 15.51 -8.11
C ALA A 207 15.95 14.06 -7.60
N ARG A 208 14.78 13.44 -7.41
CA ARG A 208 14.64 12.04 -6.99
C ARG A 208 15.13 11.07 -8.06
N LYS A 209 14.84 11.30 -9.35
CA LYS A 209 15.37 10.46 -10.44
C LYS A 209 16.89 10.49 -10.46
N ALA A 210 17.49 11.68 -10.34
CA ALA A 210 18.94 11.83 -10.28
C ALA A 210 19.56 11.17 -9.02
N GLU A 211 18.85 11.16 -7.90
CA GLU A 211 19.26 10.45 -6.70
C GLU A 211 19.17 8.92 -6.88
N MET A 212 18.08 8.43 -7.44
CA MET A 212 17.87 7.01 -7.74
C MET A 212 18.91 6.47 -8.72
N GLU A 213 19.31 7.26 -9.72
CA GLU A 213 20.37 6.90 -10.66
C GLU A 213 21.71 6.70 -9.94
N LYS A 214 22.06 7.60 -8.99
CA LYS A 214 23.26 7.42 -8.15
C LYS A 214 23.19 6.15 -7.30
N ILE A 215 22.02 5.83 -6.76
CA ILE A 215 21.82 4.64 -5.92
C ILE A 215 21.89 3.34 -6.75
N LYS A 216 21.47 3.40 -8.02
CA LYS A 216 21.45 2.24 -8.92
C LYS A 216 22.85 1.67 -9.14
N ASP A 217 23.84 2.54 -9.23
CA ASP A 217 25.24 2.18 -9.50
C ASP A 217 26.05 1.82 -8.24
N MET A 218 25.48 2.02 -7.04
CA MET A 218 26.12 1.68 -5.77
C MET A 218 26.03 0.17 -5.46
N THR A 219 27.07 -0.36 -4.84
CA THR A 219 27.03 -1.71 -4.22
C THR A 219 26.01 -1.77 -3.08
N GLU A 220 25.60 -2.97 -2.66
CA GLU A 220 24.66 -3.11 -1.53
C GLU A 220 25.17 -2.46 -0.23
N GLU A 221 26.48 -2.55 0.01
CA GLU A 221 27.14 -1.96 1.18
C GLU A 221 27.15 -0.43 1.11
N GLU A 222 27.47 0.13 -0.06
CA GLU A 222 27.42 1.58 -0.31
C GLU A 222 25.99 2.12 -0.24
N ARG A 223 25.03 1.41 -0.84
CA ARG A 223 23.61 1.76 -0.78
C ARG A 223 23.09 1.75 0.65
N LYS A 224 23.46 0.74 1.43
CA LYS A 224 23.05 0.65 2.84
C LYS A 224 23.64 1.81 3.64
N ALA A 225 24.92 2.11 3.48
CA ALA A 225 25.56 3.24 4.16
C ALA A 225 24.96 4.58 3.73
N TYR A 226 24.65 4.74 2.43
CA TYR A 226 23.98 5.91 1.88
C TYR A 226 22.60 6.11 2.53
N LEU A 227 21.74 5.09 2.51
CA LEU A 227 20.41 5.15 3.09
C LEU A 227 20.43 5.40 4.60
N GLU A 228 21.40 4.82 5.32
CA GLU A 228 21.57 5.06 6.75
C GLU A 228 21.98 6.51 7.05
N SER A 229 22.88 7.08 6.25
CA SER A 229 23.26 8.50 6.36
C SER A 229 22.13 9.48 6.01
N GLN A 230 21.26 9.10 5.06
CA GLN A 230 20.07 9.89 4.73
C GLN A 230 18.99 9.76 5.80
N ARG A 231 18.93 8.64 6.52
CA ARG A 231 17.97 8.40 7.60
C ARG A 231 18.14 9.37 8.74
N ASP A 232 19.37 9.61 9.19
CA ASP A 232 19.66 10.55 10.28
C ASP A 232 19.48 12.02 9.88
N SER A 233 19.53 12.30 8.57
CA SER A 233 19.27 13.62 7.99
C SER A 233 17.77 13.90 7.82
N ASN A 234 16.94 12.84 7.72
CA ASN A 234 15.49 12.90 7.47
C ASN A 234 14.62 12.31 8.61
N SER A 235 15.20 11.87 9.75
CA SER A 235 14.46 11.16 10.81
C SER A 235 13.55 12.05 11.66
N GLY A 236 13.57 13.38 11.47
CA GLY A 236 12.87 14.32 12.36
C GLY A 236 11.48 14.73 11.93
N THR A 237 11.16 14.73 10.64
CA THR A 237 9.84 15.15 10.15
C THR A 237 9.57 14.49 8.82
N LYS A 238 8.56 13.62 8.77
CA LYS A 238 7.81 13.40 7.52
C LYS A 238 7.32 14.79 7.12
N LEU A 239 8.03 15.46 6.19
CA LEU A 239 7.63 16.80 5.76
C LEU A 239 6.23 16.66 5.20
N ASP A 240 5.28 17.30 5.88
CA ASP A 240 3.92 17.44 5.39
C ASP A 240 4.02 17.96 3.94
N PRO A 241 3.43 17.28 2.94
CA PRO A 241 3.50 17.71 1.54
C PRO A 241 3.10 19.18 1.34
N MET A 242 2.24 19.72 2.21
CA MET A 242 1.83 21.12 2.18
C MET A 242 2.88 22.05 2.80
N LYS A 243 3.64 21.59 3.81
CA LYS A 243 4.69 22.39 4.45
C LYS A 243 5.77 22.82 3.46
N GLY A 244 6.17 21.93 2.55
CA GLY A 244 7.14 22.26 1.50
C GLY A 244 6.65 23.36 0.54
N LEU A 245 5.35 23.36 0.23
CA LEU A 245 4.71 24.39 -0.60
C LEU A 245 4.59 25.74 0.13
N VAL A 246 4.33 25.71 1.44
CA VAL A 246 4.31 26.91 2.28
C VAL A 246 5.70 27.53 2.43
N GLU A 247 6.72 26.70 2.69
CA GLU A 247 8.12 27.15 2.77
C GLU A 247 8.62 27.72 1.43
N ALA A 248 8.16 27.16 0.31
CA ALA A 248 8.43 27.67 -1.03
C ALA A 248 7.66 28.98 -1.34
N GLY A 249 6.74 29.41 -0.47
CA GLY A 249 5.90 30.58 -0.66
C GLY A 249 4.87 30.44 -1.80
N ILE A 250 4.58 29.19 -2.19
CA ILE A 250 3.56 28.88 -3.21
C ILE A 250 2.17 28.94 -2.58
N LEU A 251 2.07 28.44 -1.34
CA LEU A 251 0.87 28.50 -0.51
C LEU A 251 1.13 29.32 0.75
N THR A 252 0.09 29.92 1.28
CA THR A 252 0.04 30.42 2.65
C THR A 252 -0.34 29.30 3.61
N GLN A 253 -0.03 29.48 4.90
CA GLN A 253 -0.45 28.51 5.92
C GLN A 253 -1.99 28.38 5.96
N GLU A 254 -2.71 29.50 5.79
CA GLU A 254 -4.18 29.50 5.78
C GLU A 254 -4.75 28.69 4.60
N GLU A 255 -4.15 28.80 3.41
CA GLU A 255 -4.52 27.98 2.24
C GLU A 255 -4.20 26.50 2.48
N ALA A 256 -3.03 26.18 3.04
CA ALA A 256 -2.65 24.80 3.36
C ALA A 256 -3.62 24.16 4.37
N ASP A 257 -4.02 24.90 5.41
CA ASP A 257 -4.99 24.44 6.41
C ASP A 257 -6.38 24.26 5.78
N ALA A 258 -6.79 25.17 4.90
CA ALA A 258 -8.07 25.09 4.19
C ALA A 258 -8.13 23.89 3.23
N ILE A 259 -7.06 23.64 2.47
CA ILE A 259 -6.93 22.45 1.61
C ILE A 259 -7.00 21.18 2.45
N SER A 260 -6.26 21.12 3.56
CA SER A 260 -6.26 19.94 4.45
C SER A 260 -7.65 19.62 4.96
N LYS A 261 -8.39 20.64 5.39
CA LYS A 261 -9.79 20.51 5.82
C LYS A 261 -10.70 20.04 4.68
N TYR A 262 -10.58 20.65 3.49
CA TYR A 262 -11.36 20.26 2.32
C TYR A 262 -11.14 18.79 1.92
N LEU A 263 -9.88 18.35 1.90
CA LEU A 263 -9.53 16.95 1.59
C LEU A 263 -10.07 15.99 2.64
N GLN A 264 -10.04 16.37 3.92
CA GLN A 264 -10.64 15.59 4.99
C GLN A 264 -12.16 15.45 4.80
N GLU A 265 -12.87 16.54 4.53
CA GLU A 265 -14.32 16.52 4.27
C GLU A 265 -14.66 15.64 3.06
N GLN A 266 -13.88 15.73 1.98
CA GLN A 266 -14.04 14.87 0.80
C GLN A 266 -13.80 13.39 1.12
N MET A 267 -12.81 13.09 1.97
CA MET A 267 -12.55 11.72 2.43
C MET A 267 -13.70 11.18 3.29
N GLU A 268 -14.21 11.99 4.22
CA GLU A 268 -15.36 11.65 5.07
C GLU A 268 -16.59 11.35 4.21
N ALA A 269 -16.90 12.20 3.22
CA ALA A 269 -17.99 11.98 2.28
C ALA A 269 -17.82 10.70 1.45
N LYS A 270 -16.60 10.43 0.95
CA LYS A 270 -16.31 9.17 0.22
C LYS A 270 -16.46 7.95 1.12
N MET A 271 -16.04 8.03 2.38
CA MET A 271 -16.23 6.93 3.34
C MET A 271 -17.70 6.67 3.61
N GLU A 272 -18.51 7.71 3.77
CA GLU A 272 -19.96 7.57 3.98
C GLU A 272 -20.64 6.93 2.76
N GLN A 273 -20.29 7.36 1.54
CA GLN A 273 -20.78 6.74 0.31
C GLN A 273 -20.37 5.27 0.19
N ALA A 274 -19.10 4.96 0.45
CA ALA A 274 -18.61 3.58 0.43
C ALA A 274 -19.30 2.71 1.49
N GLN A 275 -19.62 3.29 2.66
CA GLN A 275 -20.36 2.62 3.71
C GLN A 275 -21.79 2.30 3.27
N ALA A 276 -22.50 3.27 2.67
CA ALA A 276 -23.85 3.07 2.16
C ALA A 276 -23.89 1.98 1.07
N ALA A 277 -22.96 2.05 0.11
CA ALA A 277 -22.85 1.02 -0.93
C ALA A 277 -22.56 -0.37 -0.35
N ARG A 278 -21.70 -0.44 0.68
CA ARG A 278 -21.42 -1.70 1.39
C ARG A 278 -22.65 -2.24 2.11
N GLN A 279 -23.46 -1.39 2.73
CA GLN A 279 -24.70 -1.81 3.41
C GLN A 279 -25.70 -2.38 2.40
N GLU A 280 -25.88 -1.74 1.24
CA GLU A 280 -26.74 -2.23 0.16
C GLU A 280 -26.28 -3.61 -0.34
N GLU A 281 -24.98 -3.80 -0.56
CA GLU A 281 -24.44 -5.08 -1.01
C GLU A 281 -24.57 -6.18 0.06
N ILE A 282 -24.36 -5.86 1.35
CA ILE A 282 -24.60 -6.80 2.45
C ILE A 282 -26.07 -7.23 2.45
N GLU A 283 -27.00 -6.29 2.31
CA GLU A 283 -28.43 -6.60 2.32
C GLU A 283 -28.80 -7.57 1.18
N LYS A 284 -28.32 -7.29 -0.03
CA LYS A 284 -28.53 -8.13 -1.20
C LYS A 284 -27.96 -9.54 -1.03
N GLN A 285 -26.78 -9.66 -0.43
CA GLN A 285 -26.17 -10.97 -0.15
C GLN A 285 -26.97 -11.77 0.89
N LEU A 286 -27.48 -11.11 1.92
CA LEU A 286 -28.37 -11.75 2.90
C LEU A 286 -29.71 -12.16 2.27
N ASP A 287 -30.29 -11.36 1.37
CA ASP A 287 -31.51 -11.72 0.63
C ASP A 287 -31.32 -12.97 -0.23
N SER A 288 -30.13 -13.13 -0.83
CA SER A 288 -29.78 -14.35 -1.54
C SER A 288 -29.75 -15.57 -0.61
N LEU A 289 -29.28 -15.42 0.63
CA LEU A 289 -29.25 -16.50 1.62
C LEU A 289 -30.64 -16.84 2.17
N VAL A 290 -31.52 -15.83 2.32
CA VAL A 290 -32.94 -16.04 2.66
C VAL A 290 -33.64 -16.80 1.54
N SER A 291 -33.44 -16.39 0.29
CA SER A 291 -34.02 -17.04 -0.89
C SER A 291 -33.55 -18.48 -1.07
N ALA A 292 -32.30 -18.77 -0.71
CA ALA A 292 -31.74 -20.12 -0.70
C ALA A 292 -32.26 -20.98 0.48
N GLY A 293 -32.98 -20.39 1.44
CA GLY A 293 -33.44 -21.07 2.66
C GLY A 293 -32.33 -21.35 3.67
N THR A 294 -31.14 -20.77 3.48
CA THR A 294 -29.99 -20.92 4.39
C THR A 294 -30.26 -20.22 5.72
N ILE A 295 -30.85 -19.03 5.67
CA ILE A 295 -31.29 -18.26 6.85
C ILE A 295 -32.75 -17.84 6.70
N THR A 296 -33.40 -17.48 7.80
CA THR A 296 -34.76 -16.92 7.79
C THR A 296 -34.73 -15.39 7.66
N GLN A 297 -35.88 -14.79 7.35
CA GLN A 297 -36.04 -13.34 7.34
C GLN A 297 -35.70 -12.72 8.71
N ASP A 298 -36.20 -13.31 9.80
CA ASP A 298 -35.90 -12.86 11.16
C ASP A 298 -34.39 -12.94 11.48
N GLN A 299 -33.68 -13.95 10.94
CA GLN A 299 -32.24 -14.07 11.07
C GLN A 299 -31.50 -12.98 10.27
N LYS A 300 -31.94 -12.66 9.04
CA LYS A 300 -31.41 -11.53 8.24
C LYS A 300 -31.50 -10.24 9.04
N GLU A 301 -32.67 -9.93 9.61
CA GLU A 301 -32.90 -8.68 10.35
C GLU A 301 -31.97 -8.57 11.57
N LYS A 302 -31.79 -9.65 12.32
CA LYS A 302 -30.85 -9.68 13.45
C LYS A 302 -29.38 -9.54 13.03
N ILE A 303 -28.98 -10.14 11.90
CA ILE A 303 -27.63 -9.98 11.35
C ILE A 303 -27.40 -8.51 10.98
N LEU A 304 -28.34 -7.87 10.28
CA LEU A 304 -28.23 -6.45 9.91
C LEU A 304 -28.13 -5.56 11.14
N ALA A 305 -28.99 -5.77 12.15
CA ALA A 305 -28.95 -5.02 13.40
C ALA A 305 -27.57 -5.15 14.09
N TYR A 306 -27.05 -6.37 14.17
CA TYR A 306 -25.74 -6.64 14.75
C TYR A 306 -24.60 -5.96 13.99
N LEU A 307 -24.57 -6.06 12.66
CA LEU A 307 -23.53 -5.43 11.84
C LEU A 307 -23.56 -3.90 11.93
N ASN A 308 -24.75 -3.31 12.00
CA ASN A 308 -24.91 -1.87 12.20
C ASN A 308 -24.43 -1.44 13.59
N GLU A 309 -24.70 -2.21 14.64
CA GLU A 309 -24.17 -1.94 15.99
C GLU A 309 -22.63 -2.01 16.01
N GLN A 310 -22.03 -3.01 15.36
CA GLN A 310 -20.56 -3.11 15.22
C GLN A 310 -19.96 -1.94 14.42
N GLU A 311 -20.72 -1.37 13.50
CA GLU A 311 -20.31 -0.20 12.75
C GLU A 311 -20.37 1.09 13.58
N GLU A 312 -21.47 1.32 14.30
CA GLU A 312 -21.62 2.49 15.16
C GLU A 312 -20.61 2.49 16.31
N THR A 313 -20.32 1.32 16.89
CA THR A 313 -19.24 1.18 17.88
C THR A 313 -17.88 1.55 17.31
N ARG A 314 -17.55 1.05 16.10
CA ARG A 314 -16.28 1.39 15.43
C ARG A 314 -16.19 2.87 15.07
N LYS A 315 -17.28 3.50 14.62
CA LYS A 315 -17.34 4.96 14.39
C LYS A 315 -17.09 5.75 15.67
N ALA A 316 -17.75 5.36 16.77
CA ALA A 316 -17.55 5.99 18.06
C ALA A 316 -16.11 5.82 18.59
N GLU A 317 -15.48 4.67 18.33
CA GLU A 317 -14.06 4.47 18.62
C GLU A 317 -13.15 5.36 17.76
N MET A 318 -13.44 5.49 16.46
CA MET A 318 -12.70 6.39 15.56
C MET A 318 -12.82 7.87 15.98
N GLU A 319 -14.01 8.34 16.35
CA GLU A 319 -14.22 9.70 16.85
C GLU A 319 -13.45 9.99 18.14
N LYS A 320 -13.34 8.99 19.04
CA LYS A 320 -12.47 9.11 20.23
C LYS A 320 -11.01 9.25 19.83
N ILE A 321 -10.54 8.43 18.90
CA ILE A 321 -9.15 8.43 18.42
C ILE A 321 -8.78 9.73 17.69
N LYS A 322 -9.72 10.32 16.95
CA LYS A 322 -9.53 11.57 16.19
C LYS A 322 -9.16 12.75 17.09
N ASN A 323 -9.68 12.77 18.31
CA ASN A 323 -9.47 13.84 19.28
C ASN A 323 -8.32 13.57 20.26
N MET A 324 -7.65 12.42 20.16
CA MET A 324 -6.50 12.06 21.00
C MET A 324 -5.18 12.55 20.40
N THR A 325 -4.23 12.93 21.26
CA THR A 325 -2.82 13.10 20.89
C THR A 325 -2.20 11.79 20.42
N GLU A 326 -1.03 11.85 19.78
CA GLU A 326 -0.32 10.67 19.29
C GLU A 326 0.05 9.69 20.43
N GLU A 327 0.49 10.23 21.57
CA GLU A 327 0.81 9.44 22.77
C GLU A 327 -0.43 8.79 23.37
N GLU A 328 -1.53 9.53 23.49
CA GLU A 328 -2.81 9.00 23.99
C GLU A 328 -3.39 7.93 23.06
N ARG A 329 -3.30 8.15 21.74
CA ARG A 329 -3.73 7.18 20.74
C ARG A 329 -2.92 5.89 20.83
N LYS A 330 -1.59 5.99 20.99
CA LYS A 330 -0.70 4.83 21.14
C LYS A 330 -1.09 4.02 22.38
N ALA A 331 -1.23 4.68 23.53
CA ALA A 331 -1.64 4.03 24.77
C ALA A 331 -3.04 3.40 24.66
N TYR A 332 -3.99 4.09 24.02
CA TYR A 332 -5.34 3.57 23.79
C TYR A 332 -5.32 2.30 22.93
N LEU A 333 -4.61 2.30 21.80
CA LEU A 333 -4.52 1.13 20.93
C LEU A 333 -3.78 -0.04 21.59
N GLU A 334 -2.75 0.25 22.38
CA GLU A 334 -2.00 -0.77 23.14
C GLU A 334 -2.90 -1.45 24.18
N SER A 335 -3.69 -0.67 24.93
CA SER A 335 -4.67 -1.21 25.88
C SER A 335 -5.77 -2.07 25.24
N LYS A 336 -5.99 -1.93 23.93
CA LYS A 336 -7.00 -2.68 23.17
C LYS A 336 -6.44 -3.98 22.57
N LYS A 337 -5.12 -4.15 22.47
CA LYS A 337 -4.49 -5.37 21.91
C LYS A 337 -4.73 -6.62 22.76
N ASP A 338 -4.93 -6.47 24.06
CA ASP A 338 -5.11 -7.57 25.02
C ASP A 338 -6.53 -8.18 25.02
N THR A 339 -7.38 -7.79 24.05
CA THR A 339 -8.77 -8.29 23.96
C THR A 339 -8.97 -9.41 22.94
N LYS A 340 -7.89 -10.00 22.41
CA LYS A 340 -7.99 -11.26 21.66
C LYS A 340 -8.37 -12.40 22.63
N PRO A 341 -9.36 -13.25 22.31
CA PRO A 341 -9.66 -14.41 23.14
C PRO A 341 -8.41 -15.30 23.31
N GLU A 342 -8.14 -15.73 24.55
CA GLU A 342 -6.97 -16.55 24.92
C GLU A 342 -6.96 -17.93 24.26
N ASP A 343 -8.09 -18.39 23.70
CA ASP A 343 -8.25 -19.75 23.17
C ASP A 343 -7.88 -19.89 21.69
N GLY A 344 -7.44 -18.82 21.02
CA GLY A 344 -7.03 -18.88 19.61
C GLY A 344 -8.18 -19.19 18.63
N THR A 345 -9.42 -19.28 19.11
CA THR A 345 -10.59 -19.41 18.23
C THR A 345 -10.76 -18.08 17.51
N SER A 346 -10.61 -18.08 16.19
CA SER A 346 -11.00 -16.93 15.38
C SER A 346 -12.47 -16.67 15.64
N VAL A 347 -12.79 -15.65 16.44
CA VAL A 347 -14.17 -15.20 16.64
C VAL A 347 -14.66 -14.82 15.26
N THR A 348 -15.53 -15.64 14.69
CA THR A 348 -16.19 -15.26 13.44
C THR A 348 -16.91 -13.94 13.71
N PRO A 349 -16.98 -12.99 12.76
CA PRO A 349 -17.65 -11.70 12.99
C PRO A 349 -19.08 -11.85 13.55
N LEU A 350 -19.69 -13.02 13.42
CA LEU A 350 -21.05 -13.33 13.86
C LEU A 350 -21.11 -14.28 15.07
N GLN A 351 -20.00 -14.55 15.76
CA GLN A 351 -19.95 -15.52 16.86
C GLN A 351 -20.98 -15.22 17.95
N LYS A 352 -21.19 -13.93 18.27
CA LYS A 352 -22.22 -13.52 19.24
C LYS A 352 -23.63 -13.96 18.84
N LEU A 353 -23.94 -13.98 17.54
CA LEU A 353 -25.22 -14.46 17.00
C LEU A 353 -25.31 -15.99 16.99
N VAL A 354 -24.18 -16.70 17.04
CA VAL A 354 -24.17 -18.15 17.26
C VAL A 354 -24.41 -18.45 18.74
N ASP A 355 -23.69 -17.76 19.62
CA ASP A 355 -23.73 -17.97 21.06
C ASP A 355 -25.13 -17.68 21.64
N ASP A 356 -25.84 -16.68 21.10
CA ASP A 356 -27.21 -16.35 21.50
C ASP A 356 -28.30 -17.23 20.84
N GLY A 357 -27.90 -18.18 19.99
CA GLY A 357 -28.77 -19.11 19.30
C GLY A 357 -29.54 -18.50 18.11
N THR A 358 -29.22 -17.28 17.69
CA THR A 358 -29.81 -16.66 16.50
C THR A 358 -29.39 -17.40 15.23
N LEU A 359 -28.16 -17.87 15.14
CA LEU A 359 -27.61 -18.64 14.02
C LEU A 359 -27.04 -19.97 14.51
N THR A 360 -27.09 -20.98 13.63
CA THR A 360 -26.22 -22.15 13.77
C THR A 360 -24.81 -21.84 13.27
N GLN A 361 -23.83 -22.65 13.65
CA GLN A 361 -22.44 -22.51 13.18
C GLN A 361 -22.36 -22.53 11.64
N ASP A 362 -23.09 -23.46 11.00
CA ASP A 362 -23.11 -23.61 9.54
C ASP A 362 -23.75 -22.38 8.87
N GLN A 363 -24.80 -21.82 9.48
CA GLN A 363 -25.41 -20.58 9.00
C GLN A 363 -24.45 -19.39 9.12
N ALA A 364 -23.77 -19.24 10.26
CA ALA A 364 -22.79 -18.18 10.45
C ALA A 364 -21.63 -18.29 9.45
N GLN A 365 -21.14 -19.50 9.17
CA GLN A 365 -20.13 -19.74 8.15
C GLN A 365 -20.62 -19.36 6.74
N ALA A 366 -21.83 -19.78 6.37
CA ALA A 366 -22.41 -19.43 5.07
C ALA A 366 -22.59 -17.91 4.90
N VAL A 367 -23.01 -17.21 5.97
CA VAL A 367 -23.11 -15.74 5.96
C VAL A 367 -21.72 -15.11 5.86
N VAL A 368 -20.74 -15.57 6.64
CA VAL A 368 -19.36 -15.06 6.55
C VAL A 368 -18.78 -15.27 5.16
N LYS A 369 -19.01 -16.42 4.53
CA LYS A 369 -18.57 -16.71 3.17
C LYS A 369 -19.20 -15.76 2.14
N ALA A 370 -20.49 -15.47 2.29
CA ALA A 370 -21.19 -14.54 1.42
C ALA A 370 -20.69 -13.10 1.59
N LEU A 371 -20.64 -12.62 2.84
CA LEU A 371 -20.29 -11.22 3.18
C LEU A 371 -18.80 -10.93 3.10
N PHE A 372 -17.97 -11.94 3.33
CA PHE A 372 -16.52 -11.84 3.42
C PHE A 372 -15.87 -13.06 2.73
N PRO A 373 -15.95 -13.16 1.39
CA PRO A 373 -15.41 -14.29 0.64
C PRO A 373 -13.89 -14.50 0.81
N ASN A 374 -13.19 -13.57 1.47
CA ASN A 374 -11.77 -13.65 1.78
C ASN A 374 -11.45 -14.14 3.20
N VAL A 375 -12.43 -14.32 4.09
CA VAL A 375 -12.19 -14.69 5.52
C VAL A 375 -11.97 -16.19 5.73
N GLU A 376 -12.50 -17.07 4.86
CA GLU A 376 -12.22 -18.52 4.91
C GLU A 376 -10.72 -18.87 4.73
N LYS A 377 -9.90 -17.91 4.28
CA LYS A 377 -8.44 -18.10 4.12
C LYS A 377 -7.66 -18.15 5.44
N ASN A 378 -8.28 -17.82 6.58
CA ASN A 378 -7.61 -17.73 7.88
C ASN A 378 -8.27 -18.54 9.02
N THR A 379 -9.31 -19.34 8.75
CA THR A 379 -10.07 -20.04 9.82
C THR A 379 -10.15 -21.56 9.65
N SER A 380 -9.38 -22.15 8.74
CA SER A 380 -9.10 -23.60 8.78
C SER A 380 -7.84 -23.82 9.62
N ASN A 381 -8.02 -23.85 10.94
CA ASN A 381 -7.05 -24.41 11.89
C ASN A 381 -7.43 -25.86 12.21
#